data_AF-A0A3C1FJP4-F1
#
_entry.id   AF-A0A3C1FJP4-F1
#
_cell.length_a   1.000
_cell.length_b   1.000
_cell.length_c   1.000
_cell.angle_alpha   90.00
_cell.angle_beta   90.00
_cell.angle_gamma   90.00
#
_symmetry.space_group_name_H-M   'P 1'
#
loop_
_entity.id
_entity.type
_entity.pdbx_description
1 polymer ?
#
loop_
_entity_poly.entity_id
_entity_poly.type
_entity_poly.pdbx_seq_one_letter_code
_entity_poly.pdbx_strand_id
1 'polypeptide(L)'
;NFYQQDLWHYTFGKMVDACQAAGIGAFYGPFGDFSDPDACEAQFRNAFLMGCVGAWSLHPSQIDIAKRVFSPEVDEVLFAKRILEAMPDG
;
A
#
# COMPACT_ATOMS: atom_id res chain seq x y z
N ASN A 1 11.57 26.89 -0.88
CA ASN A 1 10.84 25.71 -0.40
C ASN A 1 10.61 24.76 -1.55
N PHE A 2 11.29 23.61 -1.54
CA PHE A 2 11.08 22.53 -2.50
C PHE A 2 9.94 21.64 -1.98
N TYR A 3 8.99 21.31 -2.84
CA TYR A 3 7.92 20.36 -2.54
C TYR A 3 7.98 19.25 -3.59
N GLN A 4 8.33 18.04 -3.15
CA GLN A 4 8.27 16.88 -4.02
C GLN A 4 6.80 16.55 -4.32
N GLN A 5 6.43 16.54 -5.60
CA GLN A 5 5.14 16.00 -6.05
C GLN A 5 5.28 14.51 -6.33
N ASP A 6 4.16 13.78 -6.33
CA ASP A 6 4.14 12.37 -6.69
C ASP A 6 3.68 12.18 -8.15
N LEU A 7 4.59 11.68 -9.00
CA LEU A 7 4.30 11.37 -10.40
C LEU A 7 3.26 10.25 -10.57
N TRP A 8 3.08 9.41 -9.55
CA TRP A 8 2.23 8.23 -9.59
C TRP A 8 0.83 8.44 -9.01
N HIS A 9 0.55 9.61 -8.42
CA HIS A 9 -0.70 9.88 -7.73
C HIS A 9 -1.94 9.59 -8.59
N TYR A 10 -2.01 10.15 -9.80
CA TYR A 10 -3.12 9.90 -10.73
C TYR A 10 -3.23 8.41 -11.11
N THR A 11 -2.09 7.77 -11.39
CA THR A 11 -2.03 6.38 -11.83
C THR A 11 -2.54 5.43 -10.76
N PHE A 12 -2.13 5.63 -9.50
CA PHE A 12 -2.63 4.84 -8.38
C PHE A 12 -4.12 5.08 -8.14
N GLY A 13 -4.56 6.33 -8.08
CA GLY A 13 -5.99 6.62 -7.88
C GLY A 13 -6.86 5.95 -8.94
N LYS A 14 -6.50 6.11 -10.22
CA LYS A 14 -7.24 5.49 -11.33
C LYS A 14 -7.21 3.95 -11.29
N MET A 15 -6.06 3.35 -10.98
CA MET A 15 -5.93 1.90 -10.90
C MET A 15 -6.73 1.34 -9.73
N VAL A 16 -6.61 1.93 -8.54
CA VAL A 16 -7.30 1.47 -7.33
C VAL A 16 -8.80 1.60 -7.50
N ASP A 17 -9.32 2.71 -8.02
CA ASP A 17 -10.75 2.89 -8.30
C ASP A 17 -11.29 1.77 -9.21
N ALA A 18 -10.59 1.51 -10.32
CA ALA A 18 -10.99 0.48 -11.28
C ALA A 18 -10.92 -0.94 -10.68
N CYS A 19 -9.86 -1.24 -9.95
CA CYS A 19 -9.65 -2.54 -9.32
C CYS A 19 -10.68 -2.81 -8.22
N GLN A 20 -10.91 -1.85 -7.31
CA GLN A 20 -11.85 -2.00 -6.21
C GLN A 20 -13.30 -2.10 -6.70
N ALA A 21 -13.68 -1.30 -7.71
CA ALA A 21 -15.00 -1.40 -8.34
C ALA A 21 -15.26 -2.79 -8.96
N ALA A 22 -14.20 -3.51 -9.32
CA ALA A 22 -14.27 -4.85 -9.89
C ALA A 22 -13.98 -5.98 -8.88
N GLY A 23 -13.72 -5.66 -7.60
CA GLY A 23 -13.32 -6.65 -6.59
C GLY A 23 -11.94 -7.29 -6.86
N ILE A 24 -11.03 -6.57 -7.52
CA ILE A 24 -9.68 -7.01 -7.88
C ILE A 24 -8.66 -6.29 -6.99
N GLY A 25 -7.59 -6.98 -6.56
CA GLY A 25 -6.50 -6.35 -5.81
C GLY A 25 -5.59 -5.51 -6.72
N ALA A 26 -5.41 -4.23 -6.39
CA ALA A 26 -4.44 -3.36 -7.04
C ALA A 26 -3.04 -3.55 -6.43
N PHE A 27 -1.99 -3.59 -7.24
CA PHE A 27 -0.61 -3.79 -6.77
C PHE A 27 0.33 -2.72 -7.33
N TYR A 28 1.28 -2.29 -6.51
CA TYR A 28 2.47 -1.61 -7.01
C TYR A 28 3.38 -2.63 -7.70
N GLY A 29 4.06 -2.19 -8.77
CA GLY A 29 5.01 -3.01 -9.49
C GLY A 29 6.37 -3.08 -8.80
N PRO A 30 7.48 -2.99 -9.54
CA PRO A 30 8.83 -3.01 -8.97
C PRO A 30 9.35 -1.62 -8.58
N PHE A 31 10.13 -1.56 -7.50
CA PHE A 31 11.07 -0.48 -7.26
C PHE A 31 12.48 -0.93 -7.66
N GLY A 32 13.09 -0.23 -8.62
CA GLY A 32 14.29 -0.73 -9.31
C GLY A 32 15.63 -0.41 -8.65
N ASP A 33 15.69 0.57 -7.75
CA ASP A 33 16.92 0.93 -7.06
C ASP A 33 17.07 0.11 -5.78
N PHE A 34 17.93 -0.90 -5.82
CA PHE A 34 18.15 -1.78 -4.66
C PHE A 34 19.06 -1.16 -3.60
N SER A 35 19.74 -0.07 -3.92
CA SER A 35 20.65 0.63 -3.00
C SER A 35 19.94 1.64 -2.11
N ASP A 36 18.66 1.94 -2.41
CA ASP A 36 17.85 2.92 -1.70
C ASP A 36 16.62 2.27 -1.01
N PRO A 37 16.80 1.65 0.17
CA PRO A 37 15.71 1.03 0.91
C PRO A 37 14.69 2.05 1.44
N ASP A 38 15.12 3.29 1.72
CA ASP A 38 14.25 4.33 2.25
C ASP A 38 13.27 4.84 1.17
N ALA A 39 13.75 5.04 -0.06
CA ALA A 39 12.88 5.37 -1.19
C ALA A 39 11.97 4.19 -1.57
N CYS A 40 12.45 2.94 -1.47
CA CYS A 40 11.62 1.75 -1.65
C CYS A 40 10.47 1.72 -0.64
N GLU A 41 10.75 1.92 0.65
CA GLU A 41 9.75 1.97 1.70
C GLU A 41 8.77 3.13 1.50
N ALA A 42 9.26 4.33 1.17
CA ALA A 42 8.41 5.49 0.92
C ALA A 42 7.44 5.26 -0.25
N GLN A 43 7.91 4.71 -1.37
CA GLN A 43 7.08 4.44 -2.53
C GLN A 43 6.07 3.32 -2.26
N PHE A 44 6.46 2.27 -1.54
CA PHE A 44 5.55 1.21 -1.10
C PHE A 44 4.46 1.77 -0.17
N ARG A 45 4.83 2.64 0.79
CA ARG A 45 3.88 3.28 1.72
C ARG A 45 2.89 4.17 0.98
N ASN A 46 3.34 4.94 0.00
CA ASN A 46 2.45 5.75 -0.84
C ASN A 46 1.42 4.86 -1.58
N ALA A 47 1.86 3.73 -2.14
CA ALA A 47 0.96 2.80 -2.81
C ALA A 47 -0.05 2.14 -1.84
N PHE A 48 0.41 1.72 -0.66
CA PHE A 48 -0.44 1.15 0.40
C PHE A 48 -1.54 2.14 0.82
N LEU A 49 -1.17 3.38 1.14
CA LEU A 49 -2.12 4.42 1.55
C LEU A 49 -3.13 4.79 0.46
N MET A 50 -2.75 4.67 -0.83
CA MET A 50 -3.66 4.86 -1.94
C MET A 50 -4.61 3.66 -2.17
N GLY A 51 -4.39 2.52 -1.49
CA GLY A 51 -5.25 1.33 -1.57
C GLY A 51 -4.70 0.16 -2.37
N CYS A 52 -3.40 0.14 -2.69
CA CYS A 52 -2.75 -1.07 -3.21
C CYS A 52 -2.57 -2.11 -2.09
N VAL A 53 -2.73 -3.39 -2.41
CA VAL A 53 -2.67 -4.51 -1.46
C VAL A 53 -1.28 -5.16 -1.37
N GLY A 54 -0.33 -4.73 -2.20
CA GLY A 54 1.03 -5.26 -2.20
C GLY A 54 1.94 -4.58 -3.22
N ALA A 55 3.20 -5.04 -3.25
CA ALA A 55 4.24 -4.63 -4.18
C ALA A 55 5.06 -5.83 -4.68
N TRP A 56 5.77 -5.69 -5.81
CA TRP A 56 6.71 -6.71 -6.28
C TRP A 56 8.10 -6.49 -5.68
N SER A 57 8.71 -7.56 -5.16
CA SER A 57 10.11 -7.57 -4.72
C SER A 57 11.01 -8.13 -5.83
N LEU A 58 12.00 -7.35 -6.29
CA LEU A 58 13.00 -7.79 -7.27
C LEU A 58 14.30 -8.27 -6.61
N HIS A 59 14.54 -7.86 -5.36
CA HIS A 59 15.72 -8.23 -4.57
C HIS A 59 15.30 -8.69 -3.16
N PRO A 60 15.99 -9.67 -2.53
CA PRO A 60 15.62 -10.17 -1.20
C PRO A 60 15.49 -9.10 -0.11
N SER A 61 16.27 -8.01 -0.18
CA SER A 61 16.17 -6.89 0.78
C SER A 61 14.81 -6.18 0.77
N GLN A 62 14.03 -6.28 -0.32
CA GLN A 62 12.73 -5.63 -0.43
C GLN A 62 11.60 -6.45 0.20
N ILE A 63 11.82 -7.75 0.49
CA ILE A 63 10.78 -8.64 1.01
C ILE A 63 10.29 -8.16 2.38
N ASP A 64 11.21 -7.86 3.29
CA ASP A 64 10.84 -7.41 4.64
C ASP A 64 10.22 -6.01 4.64
N ILE A 65 10.62 -5.16 3.70
CA ILE A 65 10.01 -3.84 3.49
C ILE A 65 8.55 -4.02 3.03
N ALA A 66 8.32 -4.84 2.00
CA ALA A 66 6.97 -5.11 1.50
C ALA A 66 6.07 -5.72 2.59
N LYS A 67 6.54 -6.73 3.32
CA LYS A 67 5.76 -7.37 4.39
C LYS A 67 5.39 -6.38 5.49
N ARG A 68 6.32 -5.52 5.91
CA ARG A 68 6.05 -4.50 6.93
C ARG A 68 5.05 -3.46 6.43
N VAL A 69 5.28 -2.90 5.25
CA VAL A 69 4.46 -1.79 4.72
C VAL A 69 3.04 -2.20 4.38
N PHE A 70 2.84 -3.38 3.80
CA PHE A 70 1.52 -3.86 3.37
C PHE A 70 0.80 -4.71 4.43
N SER A 71 1.31 -4.73 5.68
CA SER A 71 0.58 -5.26 6.83
C SER A 71 -0.18 -4.10 7.49
N PRO A 72 -1.52 -4.20 7.67
CA PRO A 72 -2.27 -3.19 8.40
C PRO A 72 -1.75 -2.99 9.81
N GLU A 73 -1.81 -1.75 10.30
CA GLU A 73 -1.44 -1.45 11.68
C GLU A 73 -2.37 -2.18 12.65
N VAL A 74 -1.81 -2.66 13.76
CA VAL A 74 -2.57 -3.45 14.74
C VAL A 74 -3.81 -2.68 15.23
N ASP A 75 -3.67 -1.38 15.45
CA ASP A 75 -4.76 -0.52 15.94
C ASP A 75 -5.89 -0.38 14.91
N GLU A 76 -5.60 -0.38 13.61
CA GLU A 76 -6.62 -0.37 12.55
C GLU A 76 -7.41 -1.68 12.56
N VAL A 77 -6.72 -2.81 12.73
CA VAL A 77 -7.36 -4.13 12.83
C VAL A 77 -8.22 -4.23 14.10
N LEU A 78 -7.72 -3.76 15.24
CA LEU A 78 -8.47 -3.74 16.49
C LEU A 78 -9.69 -2.82 16.40
N PHE A 79 -9.58 -1.67 15.73
CA PHE A 79 -10.69 -0.78 15.48
C PHE A 79 -11.76 -1.42 14.58
N ALA A 80 -11.34 -2.05 13.47
CA ALA A 80 -12.25 -2.76 12.58
C ALA A 80 -13.01 -3.88 13.31
N LYS A 81 -12.34 -4.65 14.19
CA LYS A 81 -12.99 -5.67 15.02
C LYS A 81 -14.08 -5.09 15.93
N ARG A 82 -13.81 -3.94 16.58
CA ARG A 82 -14.80 -3.26 17.42
C ARG A 82 -16.03 -2.80 16.64
N ILE A 83 -15.87 -2.40 15.38
CA ILE A 83 -17.01 -2.06 14.51
C ILE A 83 -17.87 -3.29 14.26
N LEU A 84 -17.26 -4.43 13.91
CA LEU A 84 -17.98 -5.69 13.69
C LEU A 84 -18.71 -6.16 14.95
N GLU A 85 -18.11 -6.00 16.13
CA GLU A 85 -18.75 -6.33 17.41
C GLU A 85 -19.94 -5.41 17.73
N ALA A 86 -19.86 -4.13 17.34
CA ALA A 86 -20.92 -3.15 17.55
C ALA A 86 -22.10 -3.31 16.56
N MET A 87 -21.89 -3.97 15.42
CA MET A 87 -22.87 -4.20 14.36
C MET A 87 -22.94 -5.69 13.98
N PRO A 88 -23.54 -6.56 14.81
CA PRO A 88 -23.49 -8.02 14.60
C PRO A 88 -24.15 -8.52 13.31
N ASP A 89 -25.09 -7.75 12.76
CA ASP A 89 -25.85 -8.04 11.54
C ASP A 89 -25.47 -7.16 10.33
N GLY A 90 -24.46 -6.29 10.48
CA GLY A 90 -23.99 -5.36 9.45
C GLY A 90 -24.79 -4.07 9.38
#